data_AF-A0A350J039-F1
#
_entry.id   AF-A0A350J039-F1
#
_cell.length_a   1.000
_cell.length_b   1.000
_cell.length_c   1.000
_cell.angle_alpha   90.00
_cell.angle_beta   90.00
_cell.angle_gamma   90.00
#
_symmetry.space_group_name_H-M   'P 1'
#
loop_
_entity.id
_entity.type
_entity.pdbx_description
1 polymer ?
#
loop_
_entity_poly.entity_id
_entity_poly.type
_entity_poly.pdbx_seq_one_letter_code
_entity_poly.pdbx_strand_id
1 'polypeptide(L)'
;MYNRIRKTGATTMTIGERIQKKRKEAGLSQEELGAKLNVSRQAVYKWENDQSLPEMNNLIAMAKILNVKVGWLINEESDSQDDDLQKTLQNILNAQSQKTGRRKLLYACSAAAAVIAGWFLLSRIASLENRYMELQQTIAMQTQQLRDEVSSITARVQNALETYNSLTVNNNVTIDHYDYQNNTVTISLSAQPKSFTEETEAVFHIHGEQDFSFEAVKNGHLFTAQAEIPLTDDTLEVSLELIQGEERQTALLDVLDHLASNTFPYVDMETQLVSSDSYGFTTEYDIVVTLAYDSNRKIPEITQISAYIYDGDQMITEIPINQEKTDRVNKPYNPRRGPTFFSVTKDMKFGKVDNFAVHIEVQDNYGRIMTLVNDDYGTHYEFN
;
A
#
# COMPACT_ATOMS: atom_id res chain seq x y z
N MET A 1 9.44 37.15 97.19
CA MET A 1 9.86 38.30 96.36
C MET A 1 11.26 37.99 95.83
N TYR A 2 11.32 37.74 94.52
CA TYR A 2 12.44 37.50 93.61
C TYR A 2 13.61 36.55 93.95
N ASN A 3 13.72 35.56 93.06
CA ASN A 3 14.60 34.40 93.07
C ASN A 3 16.10 34.74 93.01
N ARG A 4 16.82 34.09 93.92
CA ARG A 4 18.26 33.85 93.90
C ARG A 4 18.55 32.82 92.78
N ILE A 5 19.07 33.27 91.64
CA ILE A 5 19.55 32.38 90.56
C ILE A 5 21.08 32.49 90.44
N ARG A 6 21.71 31.40 90.86
CA ARG A 6 22.92 30.71 90.40
C ARG A 6 24.13 31.52 89.90
N LYS A 7 25.26 31.27 90.58
CA LYS A 7 26.62 31.28 90.01
C LYS A 7 26.71 30.27 88.86
N THR A 8 27.11 30.73 87.68
CA THR A 8 27.71 29.92 86.60
C THR A 8 28.87 30.72 86.04
N GLY A 9 30.08 30.17 86.13
CA GLY A 9 31.27 30.75 85.52
C GLY A 9 31.27 30.52 84.01
N ALA A 10 31.29 31.60 83.26
CA ALA A 10 31.77 31.69 81.89
C ALA A 10 32.31 33.13 81.73
N THR A 11 33.62 33.29 81.78
CA THR A 11 34.30 34.58 81.65
C THR A 11 34.30 34.97 80.17
N THR A 12 33.23 35.59 79.68
CA THR A 12 33.14 36.04 78.28
C THR A 12 33.98 37.32 78.14
N MET A 13 35.12 37.22 77.44
CA MET A 13 35.99 38.38 77.21
C MET A 13 35.24 39.49 76.46
N THR A 14 35.29 40.71 76.99
CA THR A 14 34.70 41.90 76.35
C THR A 14 35.46 42.29 75.07
N ILE A 15 34.86 43.16 74.26
CA ILE A 15 35.53 43.72 73.07
C ILE A 15 36.81 44.47 73.47
N GLY A 16 36.78 45.26 74.56
CA GLY A 16 37.95 45.96 75.07
C GLY A 16 39.08 45.02 75.48
N GLU A 17 38.74 43.92 76.15
CA GLU A 17 39.71 42.89 76.54
C GLU A 17 40.34 42.18 75.32
N ARG A 18 39.55 41.93 74.26
CA ARG A 18 40.06 41.33 73.00
C ARG A 18 41.00 42.26 72.26
N ILE A 19 40.65 43.54 72.18
CA ILE A 19 41.49 44.58 71.58
C ILE A 19 42.81 44.68 72.34
N GLN A 20 42.74 44.76 73.68
CA GLN A 20 43.91 44.84 74.52
C GLN A 20 44.81 43.60 74.35
N LYS A 21 44.22 42.41 74.34
CA LYS A 21 44.94 41.15 74.17
C LYS A 21 45.70 41.12 72.84
N LYS A 22 45.01 41.40 71.72
CA LYS A 22 45.64 41.38 70.40
C LYS A 22 46.65 42.50 70.19
N ARG A 23 46.42 43.69 70.77
CA ARG A 23 47.40 44.78 70.75
C ARG A 23 48.71 44.36 71.45
N LYS A 24 48.60 43.74 72.63
CA LYS A 24 49.76 43.23 73.37
C LYS A 24 50.48 42.10 72.62
N GLU A 25 49.74 41.18 72.00
CA GLU A 25 50.31 40.13 71.13
C GLU A 25 51.04 40.71 69.91
N ALA A 26 50.56 41.82 69.36
CA ALA A 26 51.20 42.54 68.27
C ALA A 26 52.38 43.44 68.73
N GLY A 27 52.70 43.47 70.03
CA GLY A 27 53.80 44.27 70.59
C GLY A 27 53.58 45.79 70.54
N LEU A 28 52.34 46.26 70.36
CA LEU A 28 52.03 47.68 70.21
C LEU A 28 51.65 48.32 71.55
N SER A 29 52.07 49.55 71.81
CA SER A 29 51.52 50.42 72.86
C SER A 29 50.15 51.00 72.44
N GLN A 30 49.38 51.52 73.40
CA GLN A 30 48.10 52.21 73.10
C GLN A 30 48.31 53.45 72.22
N GLU A 31 49.47 54.10 72.36
CA GLU A 31 49.84 55.27 71.57
C GLU A 31 50.16 54.89 70.12
N GLU A 32 50.91 53.81 69.92
CA GLU A 32 51.24 53.29 68.57
C GLU A 32 50.01 52.74 67.84
N LEU A 33 49.10 52.07 68.55
CA LEU A 33 47.84 51.62 67.96
C LEU A 33 46.97 52.83 67.58
N GLY A 34 46.91 53.85 68.43
CA GLY A 34 46.21 55.10 68.14
C GLY A 34 46.78 55.81 66.91
N ALA A 35 48.10 55.94 66.83
CA ALA A 35 48.79 56.53 65.68
C ALA A 35 48.51 55.78 64.37
N LYS A 36 48.56 54.44 64.39
CA LYS A 36 48.24 53.62 63.20
C LYS A 36 46.77 53.70 62.77
N LEU A 37 45.87 53.99 63.71
CA LEU A 37 44.43 54.17 63.45
C LEU A 37 44.05 55.64 63.22
N ASN A 38 45.00 56.58 63.29
CA ASN A 38 44.76 58.01 63.23
C ASN A 38 43.76 58.52 64.30
N VAL A 39 43.84 57.96 65.51
CA VAL A 39 43.03 58.35 66.68
C VAL A 39 43.91 58.66 67.90
N SER A 40 43.38 59.37 68.89
CA SER A 40 44.14 59.66 70.11
C SER A 40 44.37 58.40 70.95
N ARG A 41 45.49 58.35 71.69
CA ARG A 41 45.76 57.32 72.70
C ARG A 41 44.60 57.14 73.69
N GLN A 42 43.91 58.24 74.03
CA GLN A 42 42.76 58.24 74.92
C GLN A 42 41.56 57.48 74.34
N ALA A 43 41.35 57.51 73.02
CA ALA A 43 40.28 56.73 72.37
C ALA A 43 40.55 55.22 72.53
N VAL A 44 41.78 54.78 72.25
CA VAL A 44 42.19 53.37 72.44
C VAL A 44 42.06 52.94 73.90
N TYR A 45 42.46 53.80 74.85
CA TYR A 45 42.26 53.53 76.29
C TYR A 45 40.78 53.35 76.63
N LYS A 46 39.89 54.19 76.11
CA LYS A 46 38.45 54.06 76.36
C LYS A 46 37.87 52.78 75.76
N TRP A 47 38.34 52.35 74.59
CA TRP A 47 37.93 51.08 73.99
C TRP A 47 38.39 49.87 74.80
N GLU A 48 39.65 49.86 75.24
CA GLU A 48 40.21 48.74 76.02
C GLU A 48 39.61 48.59 77.42
N ASN A 49 39.05 49.66 77.97
CA ASN A 49 38.37 49.66 79.27
C ASN A 49 36.83 49.63 79.13
N ASP A 50 36.31 49.31 77.94
CA ASP A 50 34.87 49.22 77.63
C ASP A 50 34.06 50.51 77.94
N GLN A 51 34.72 51.67 77.99
CA GLN A 51 34.09 52.97 78.24
C GLN A 51 33.42 53.56 76.99
N SER A 52 33.81 53.09 75.80
CA SER A 52 33.19 53.43 74.53
C SER A 52 33.51 52.36 73.50
N LEU A 53 32.75 52.28 72.41
CA LEU A 53 33.01 51.36 71.30
C LEU A 53 33.73 52.07 70.14
N PRO A 54 34.67 51.41 69.46
CA PRO A 54 35.23 51.92 68.20
C PRO A 54 34.16 51.97 67.11
N GLU A 55 34.19 53.01 66.28
CA GLU A 55 33.36 53.11 65.08
C GLU A 55 33.75 52.03 64.04
N MET A 56 32.84 51.71 63.13
CA MET A 56 33.00 50.65 62.12
C MET A 56 34.32 50.77 61.33
N ASN A 57 34.68 51.98 60.91
CA ASN A 57 35.93 52.22 60.17
C ASN A 57 37.18 51.91 61.02
N ASN A 58 37.15 52.25 62.31
CA ASN A 58 38.23 51.94 63.25
C ASN A 58 38.30 50.45 63.56
N LEU A 59 37.16 49.76 63.64
CA LEU A 59 37.08 48.30 63.79
C LEU A 59 37.72 47.55 62.61
N ILE A 60 37.40 47.96 61.38
CA ILE A 60 37.97 47.36 60.16
C ILE A 60 39.47 47.62 60.08
N ALA A 61 39.90 48.86 60.34
CA ALA A 61 41.32 49.21 60.33
C ALA A 61 42.09 48.47 61.42
N MET A 62 41.52 48.33 62.61
CA MET A 62 42.11 47.61 63.73
C MET A 62 42.22 46.12 63.46
N ALA A 63 41.20 45.51 62.86
CA ALA A 63 41.22 44.11 62.42
C ALA A 63 42.38 43.83 61.45
N LYS A 64 42.64 44.75 60.52
CA LYS A 64 43.80 44.66 59.60
C LYS A 64 45.14 44.80 60.33
N ILE A 65 45.27 45.76 61.24
CA ILE A 65 46.52 46.01 61.99
C ILE A 65 46.85 44.84 62.92
N LEU A 66 45.83 44.27 63.58
CA LEU A 66 45.96 43.18 64.53
C LEU A 66 45.86 41.79 63.87
N ASN A 67 45.72 41.74 62.54
CA ASN A 67 45.58 40.54 61.72
C ASN A 67 44.52 39.54 62.23
N VAL A 68 43.32 40.05 62.50
CA VAL A 68 42.14 39.27 62.91
C VAL A 68 40.94 39.60 62.02
N LYS A 69 39.95 38.72 61.97
CA LYS A 69 38.65 39.05 61.33
C LYS A 69 37.91 40.07 62.20
N VAL A 70 37.19 41.02 61.57
CA VAL A 70 36.35 41.99 62.29
C VAL A 70 35.33 41.29 63.18
N GLY A 71 34.73 40.18 62.70
CA GLY A 71 33.81 39.36 63.49
C GLY A 71 34.42 38.80 64.78
N TRP A 72 35.73 38.51 64.81
CA TRP A 72 36.40 38.05 66.03
C TRP A 72 36.47 39.14 67.11
N LEU A 73 36.65 40.41 66.72
CA LEU A 73 36.63 41.56 67.64
C LEU A 73 35.23 41.81 68.22
N ILE A 74 34.18 41.56 67.43
CA ILE A 74 32.78 41.87 67.78
C ILE A 74 32.03 40.64 68.36
N ASN A 75 32.70 39.50 68.48
CA ASN A 75 32.14 38.25 69.00
C ASN A 75 31.09 37.58 68.08
N GLU A 76 31.36 37.58 66.77
CA GLU A 76 30.74 36.64 65.84
C GLU A 76 31.64 35.41 65.72
N GLU A 77 31.19 34.29 66.29
CA GLU A 77 31.75 32.96 66.02
C GLU A 77 31.51 32.63 64.53
N SER A 78 32.50 32.92 63.68
CA SER A 78 32.43 32.64 62.25
C SER A 78 32.98 31.25 61.93
N ASP A 79 32.10 30.25 61.79
CA ASP A 79 32.47 28.89 61.37
C ASP A 79 31.61 28.35 60.19
N SER A 80 30.99 29.22 59.37
CA SER A 80 30.01 28.75 58.38
C SER A 80 30.02 29.40 56.99
N GLN A 81 31.14 29.98 56.52
CA GLN A 81 31.22 30.56 55.17
C GLN A 81 31.99 29.74 54.12
N ASP A 82 32.82 28.77 54.50
CA ASP A 82 33.48 27.89 53.52
C ASP A 82 32.56 26.77 53.02
N ASP A 83 31.61 26.34 53.85
CA ASP A 83 30.70 25.24 53.57
C ASP A 83 29.63 25.59 52.52
N ASP A 84 29.18 26.85 52.50
CA ASP A 84 28.09 27.30 51.62
C ASP A 84 28.60 27.68 50.21
N LEU A 85 29.82 28.22 50.11
CA LEU A 85 30.49 28.45 48.84
C LEU A 85 30.90 27.12 48.19
N GLN A 86 31.40 26.15 48.97
CA GLN A 86 31.68 24.81 48.47
C GLN A 86 30.41 24.09 48.03
N LYS A 87 29.31 24.16 48.80
CA LYS A 87 28.00 23.61 48.37
C LYS A 87 27.47 24.28 47.11
N THR A 88 27.61 25.59 46.97
CA THR A 88 27.15 26.32 45.78
C THR A 88 27.98 25.97 44.54
N LEU A 89 29.32 25.90 44.66
CA LEU A 89 30.19 25.45 43.57
C LEU A 89 29.94 23.98 43.21
N GLN A 90 29.74 23.11 44.21
CA GLN A 90 29.38 21.71 44.00
C GLN A 90 28.04 21.58 43.27
N ASN A 91 27.05 22.40 43.61
CA ASN A 91 25.74 22.41 42.95
C ASN A 91 25.81 22.91 41.51
N ILE A 92 26.65 23.92 41.21
CA ILE A 92 26.85 24.42 39.85
C ILE A 92 27.60 23.38 38.98
N LEU A 93 28.64 22.76 39.52
CA LEU A 93 29.38 21.68 38.84
C LEU A 93 28.48 20.46 38.56
N ASN A 94 27.63 20.08 39.52
CA ASN A 94 26.65 19.01 39.35
C ASN A 94 25.56 19.36 38.33
N ALA A 95 25.05 20.60 38.30
CA ALA A 95 24.06 21.02 37.32
C ALA A 95 24.62 21.07 35.89
N GLN A 96 25.91 21.39 35.73
CA GLN A 96 26.61 21.35 34.44
C GLN A 96 26.90 19.91 33.98
N SER A 97 27.32 19.01 34.88
CA SER A 97 27.52 17.59 34.55
C SER A 97 26.21 16.89 34.15
N GLN A 98 25.09 17.24 34.81
CA GLN A 98 23.77 16.68 34.52
C GLN A 98 23.17 17.17 33.17
N LYS A 99 23.38 18.44 32.78
CA LYS A 99 22.98 18.95 31.45
C LYS A 99 23.76 18.29 30.31
N THR A 100 25.04 18.01 30.54
CA THR A 100 25.92 17.36 29.57
C THR A 100 25.58 15.87 29.41
N GLY A 101 25.26 15.20 30.53
CA GLY A 101 24.76 13.81 30.55
C GLY A 101 23.42 13.65 29.84
N ARG A 102 22.46 14.58 30.05
CA ARG A 102 21.14 14.52 29.41
C ARG A 102 21.19 14.72 27.89
N ARG A 103 22.10 15.56 27.38
CA ARG A 103 22.34 15.68 25.92
C ARG A 103 22.98 14.42 25.34
N LYS A 104 23.98 13.84 26.01
CA LYS A 104 24.56 12.55 25.60
C LYS A 104 23.52 11.43 25.62
N LEU A 105 22.62 11.41 26.61
CA LEU A 105 21.50 10.48 26.68
C LEU A 105 20.53 10.69 25.50
N LEU A 106 20.17 11.94 25.17
CA LEU A 106 19.31 12.24 24.02
C LEU A 106 19.94 11.81 22.69
N TYR A 107 21.25 12.06 22.49
CA TYR A 107 21.95 11.59 21.29
C TYR A 107 22.07 10.07 21.24
N ALA A 108 22.27 9.41 22.39
CA ALA A 108 22.28 7.95 22.48
C ALA A 108 20.90 7.36 22.15
N CYS A 109 19.81 7.97 22.64
CA CYS A 109 18.45 7.56 22.32
C CYS A 109 18.12 7.78 20.84
N SER A 110 18.53 8.90 20.24
CA SER A 110 18.30 9.14 18.80
C SER A 110 19.11 8.18 17.93
N ALA A 111 20.35 7.87 18.32
CA ALA A 111 21.17 6.88 17.62
C ALA A 111 20.56 5.47 17.73
N ALA A 112 20.08 5.09 18.91
CA ALA A 112 19.38 3.81 19.11
C ALA A 112 18.09 3.74 18.27
N ALA A 113 17.30 4.82 18.22
CA ALA A 113 16.10 4.89 17.38
C ALA A 113 16.43 4.76 15.88
N ALA A 114 17.51 5.38 15.41
CA ALA A 114 17.97 5.25 14.03
C ALA A 114 18.44 3.82 13.70
N VAL A 115 19.12 3.15 14.63
CA VAL A 115 19.52 1.74 14.48
C VAL A 115 18.29 0.83 14.45
N ILE A 116 17.29 1.07 15.30
CA ILE A 116 16.03 0.31 15.30
C ILE A 116 15.25 0.54 14.00
N ALA A 117 15.16 1.78 13.52
CA ALA A 117 14.53 2.09 12.24
C ALA A 117 15.27 1.45 11.06
N GLY A 118 16.61 1.46 11.09
CA GLY A 118 17.45 0.78 10.11
C GLY A 118 17.25 -0.73 10.12
N TRP A 119 17.22 -1.35 11.30
CA TRP A 119 16.88 -2.76 11.47
C TRP A 119 15.49 -3.03 10.89
N PHE A 120 14.50 -2.22 11.21
CA PHE A 120 13.14 -2.37 10.71
C PHE A 120 13.11 -2.30 9.17
N LEU A 121 13.80 -1.34 8.56
CA LEU A 121 13.92 -1.24 7.10
C LEU A 121 14.64 -2.45 6.48
N LEU A 122 15.75 -2.90 7.06
CA LEU A 122 16.47 -4.11 6.63
C LEU A 122 15.57 -5.35 6.72
N SER A 123 14.79 -5.48 7.79
CA SER A 123 13.82 -6.57 7.95
C SER A 123 12.69 -6.51 6.92
N ARG A 124 12.24 -5.29 6.55
CA ARG A 124 11.26 -5.10 5.48
C ARG A 124 11.81 -5.48 4.11
N ILE A 125 13.06 -5.14 3.81
CA ILE A 125 13.74 -5.53 2.57
C ILE A 125 13.90 -7.06 2.50
N ALA A 126 14.34 -7.70 3.58
CA ALA A 126 14.42 -9.16 3.64
C ALA A 126 13.03 -9.82 3.47
N SER A 127 11.97 -9.23 4.04
CA SER A 127 10.60 -9.71 3.83
C SER A 127 10.12 -9.53 2.38
N LEU A 128 10.57 -8.48 1.69
CA LEU A 128 10.29 -8.27 0.26
C LEU A 128 10.97 -9.33 -0.60
N GLU A 129 12.20 -9.72 -0.28
CA GLU A 129 12.91 -10.78 -0.97
C GLU A 129 12.19 -12.14 -0.82
N ASN A 130 11.70 -12.46 0.38
CA ASN A 130 10.88 -13.64 0.61
C ASN A 130 9.56 -13.60 -0.19
N ARG A 131 8.86 -12.45 -0.21
CA ARG A 131 7.63 -12.27 -1.00
C ARG A 131 7.89 -12.35 -2.50
N TYR A 132 9.02 -11.85 -2.97
CA TYR A 132 9.45 -11.96 -4.36
C TYR A 132 9.70 -13.43 -4.75
N MET A 133 10.36 -14.19 -3.88
CA MET A 133 10.58 -15.62 -4.08
C MET A 133 9.28 -16.42 -4.07
N GLU A 134 8.35 -16.13 -3.15
CA GLU A 134 7.00 -16.72 -3.15
C GLU A 134 6.26 -16.41 -4.45
N LEU A 135 6.29 -15.15 -4.91
CA LEU A 135 5.63 -14.72 -6.14
C LEU A 135 6.22 -15.44 -7.38
N GLN A 136 7.54 -15.54 -7.46
CA GLN A 136 8.22 -16.28 -8.53
C GLN A 136 7.84 -17.76 -8.52
N GLN A 137 7.70 -18.35 -7.33
CA GLN A 137 7.27 -19.75 -7.18
C GLN A 137 5.80 -19.93 -7.58
N THR A 138 4.91 -18.99 -7.23
CA THR A 138 3.52 -18.98 -7.68
C THR A 138 3.42 -18.85 -9.19
N ILE A 139 4.17 -17.93 -9.81
CA ILE A 139 4.22 -17.77 -11.27
C ILE A 139 4.76 -19.02 -11.93
N ALA A 140 5.82 -19.63 -11.38
CA ALA A 140 6.37 -20.89 -11.89
C ALA A 140 5.36 -22.04 -11.79
N MET A 141 4.60 -22.12 -10.69
CA MET A 141 3.55 -23.11 -10.52
C MET A 141 2.37 -22.86 -11.46
N GLN A 142 1.92 -21.62 -11.62
CA GLN A 142 0.84 -21.25 -12.55
C GLN A 142 1.25 -21.47 -14.01
N THR A 143 2.48 -21.15 -14.40
CA THR A 143 2.98 -21.41 -15.76
C THR A 143 3.15 -22.90 -16.02
N GLN A 144 3.54 -23.69 -15.01
CA GLN A 144 3.57 -25.14 -15.13
C GLN A 144 2.16 -25.73 -15.21
N GLN A 145 1.22 -25.25 -14.39
CA GLN A 145 -0.18 -25.66 -14.45
C GLN A 145 -0.80 -25.32 -15.82
N LEU A 146 -0.60 -24.10 -16.32
CA LEU A 146 -1.04 -23.70 -17.68
C LEU A 146 -0.40 -24.57 -18.76
N ARG A 147 0.88 -24.91 -18.63
CA ARG A 147 1.56 -25.81 -19.57
C ARG A 147 1.01 -27.23 -19.52
N ASP A 148 0.69 -27.73 -18.33
CA ASP A 148 0.10 -29.05 -18.11
C ASP A 148 -1.36 -29.08 -18.58
N GLU A 149 -2.12 -28.00 -18.41
CA GLU A 149 -3.45 -27.80 -18.97
C GLU A 149 -3.38 -27.80 -20.51
N VAL A 150 -2.51 -26.99 -21.12
CA VAL A 150 -2.31 -26.99 -22.59
C VAL A 150 -1.84 -28.34 -23.10
N SER A 151 -0.95 -29.04 -22.38
CA SER A 151 -0.50 -30.39 -22.73
C SER A 151 -1.64 -31.41 -22.59
N SER A 152 -2.49 -31.28 -21.58
CA SER A 152 -3.67 -32.13 -21.39
C SER A 152 -4.74 -31.84 -22.44
N ILE A 153 -4.91 -30.59 -22.86
CA ILE A 153 -5.76 -30.19 -23.98
C ILE A 153 -5.19 -30.77 -25.27
N THR A 154 -3.88 -30.65 -25.50
CA THR A 154 -3.22 -31.23 -26.68
C THR A 154 -3.35 -32.75 -26.68
N ALA A 155 -3.21 -33.41 -25.54
CA ALA A 155 -3.38 -34.85 -25.39
C ALA A 155 -4.85 -35.26 -25.53
N ARG A 156 -5.81 -34.49 -25.01
CA ARG A 156 -7.25 -34.68 -25.21
C ARG A 156 -7.65 -34.45 -26.66
N VAL A 157 -7.12 -33.43 -27.31
CA VAL A 157 -7.27 -33.16 -28.74
C VAL A 157 -6.66 -34.30 -29.54
N GLN A 158 -5.50 -34.83 -29.17
CA GLN A 158 -4.88 -35.94 -29.87
C GLN A 158 -5.60 -37.27 -29.62
N ASN A 159 -6.08 -37.53 -28.40
CA ASN A 159 -6.94 -38.69 -28.10
C ASN A 159 -8.31 -38.57 -28.78
N ALA A 160 -8.87 -37.36 -28.84
CA ALA A 160 -10.08 -37.06 -29.58
C ALA A 160 -9.82 -37.30 -31.07
N LEU A 161 -8.71 -36.81 -31.64
CA LEU A 161 -8.31 -37.06 -33.03
C LEU A 161 -8.05 -38.56 -33.31
N GLU A 162 -7.52 -39.32 -32.35
CA GLU A 162 -7.34 -40.77 -32.45
C GLU A 162 -8.67 -41.54 -32.34
N THR A 163 -9.63 -41.03 -31.54
CA THR A 163 -11.02 -41.54 -31.47
C THR A 163 -11.84 -41.14 -32.70
N TYR A 164 -11.61 -39.93 -33.22
CA TYR A 164 -12.22 -39.29 -34.38
C TYR A 164 -11.92 -40.04 -35.67
N ASN A 165 -10.70 -40.57 -35.78
CA ASN A 165 -10.26 -41.35 -36.93
C ASN A 165 -10.89 -42.75 -37.01
N SER A 166 -11.91 -43.08 -36.22
CA SER A 166 -12.44 -44.46 -36.14
C SER A 166 -13.65 -44.73 -37.04
N LEU A 167 -14.56 -43.78 -37.27
CA LEU A 167 -15.85 -44.06 -37.93
C LEU A 167 -16.16 -43.26 -39.21
N THR A 168 -15.52 -42.11 -39.46
CA THR A 168 -15.74 -41.29 -40.67
C THR A 168 -14.47 -41.19 -41.53
N VAL A 169 -14.63 -41.19 -42.86
CA VAL A 169 -13.56 -40.95 -43.84
C VAL A 169 -13.29 -39.45 -43.97
N ASN A 170 -14.36 -38.67 -44.00
CA ASN A 170 -14.35 -37.23 -44.10
C ASN A 170 -15.60 -36.67 -43.43
N ASN A 171 -15.50 -35.47 -42.90
CA ASN A 171 -16.61 -34.69 -42.38
C ASN A 171 -16.33 -33.21 -42.61
N ASN A 172 -17.39 -32.41 -42.59
CA ASN A 172 -17.28 -30.98 -42.72
C ASN A 172 -18.47 -30.35 -41.97
N VAL A 173 -18.15 -29.47 -41.02
CA VAL A 173 -19.08 -28.68 -40.24
C VAL A 173 -18.76 -27.23 -40.56
N THR A 174 -19.69 -26.53 -41.21
CA THR A 174 -19.47 -25.14 -41.62
C THR A 174 -20.60 -24.25 -41.18
N ILE A 175 -20.25 -23.07 -40.69
CA ILE A 175 -21.21 -22.01 -40.41
C ILE A 175 -21.54 -21.31 -41.72
N ASP A 176 -22.80 -21.39 -42.15
CA ASP A 176 -23.24 -20.86 -43.44
C ASP A 176 -23.74 -19.42 -43.32
N HIS A 177 -24.59 -19.17 -42.31
CA HIS A 177 -25.28 -17.91 -42.16
C HIS A 177 -25.60 -17.61 -40.70
N TYR A 178 -25.41 -16.34 -40.34
CA TYR A 178 -25.86 -15.78 -39.07
C TYR A 178 -27.13 -14.95 -39.32
N ASP A 179 -28.23 -15.32 -38.69
CA ASP A 179 -29.45 -14.52 -38.65
C ASP A 179 -29.47 -13.69 -37.36
N TYR A 180 -28.99 -12.46 -37.48
CA TYR A 180 -28.90 -11.52 -36.37
C TYR A 180 -30.26 -11.03 -35.88
N GLN A 181 -31.30 -11.07 -36.72
CA GLN A 181 -32.63 -10.60 -36.35
C GLN A 181 -33.36 -11.63 -35.47
N ASN A 182 -33.19 -12.91 -35.77
CA ASN A 182 -33.78 -14.01 -35.00
C ASN A 182 -32.83 -14.59 -33.94
N ASN A 183 -31.59 -14.10 -33.88
CA ASN A 183 -30.51 -14.58 -33.01
C ASN A 183 -30.23 -16.08 -33.20
N THR A 184 -30.20 -16.52 -34.46
CA THR A 184 -29.92 -17.92 -34.83
C THR A 184 -28.73 -18.03 -35.78
N VAL A 185 -28.16 -19.23 -35.87
CA VAL A 185 -27.09 -19.58 -36.80
C VAL A 185 -27.47 -20.83 -37.57
N THR A 186 -27.21 -20.80 -38.87
CA THR A 186 -27.36 -21.92 -39.79
C THR A 186 -26.03 -22.60 -40.01
N ILE A 187 -25.97 -23.91 -39.73
CA ILE A 187 -24.77 -24.74 -39.81
C ILE A 187 -25.03 -25.86 -40.82
N SER A 188 -24.16 -25.97 -41.82
CA SER A 188 -24.12 -27.12 -42.72
C SER A 188 -23.30 -28.24 -42.10
N LEU A 189 -23.94 -29.41 -42.00
CA LEU A 189 -23.35 -30.61 -41.43
C LEU A 189 -23.19 -31.65 -42.53
N SER A 190 -22.00 -32.24 -42.64
CA SER A 190 -21.77 -33.35 -43.54
C SER A 190 -20.76 -34.35 -43.00
N ALA A 191 -21.02 -35.63 -43.24
CA ALA A 191 -20.13 -36.71 -42.81
C ALA A 191 -20.24 -37.92 -43.75
N GLN A 192 -19.09 -38.52 -44.05
CA GLN A 192 -18.97 -39.76 -44.80
C GLN A 192 -18.47 -40.87 -43.86
N PRO A 193 -19.32 -41.80 -43.43
CA PRO A 193 -18.89 -42.95 -42.64
C PRO A 193 -17.94 -43.88 -43.39
N LYS A 194 -17.05 -44.57 -42.67
CA LYS A 194 -16.13 -45.61 -43.21
C LYS A 194 -16.85 -46.88 -43.62
N SER A 195 -17.91 -47.23 -42.90
CA SER A 195 -18.71 -48.42 -43.14
C SER A 195 -20.16 -48.11 -42.79
N PHE A 196 -21.07 -48.40 -43.71
CA PHE A 196 -22.52 -48.29 -43.49
C PHE A 196 -23.24 -49.19 -44.51
N THR A 197 -24.49 -49.53 -44.21
CA THR A 197 -25.40 -50.32 -45.06
C THR A 197 -26.40 -49.42 -45.79
N GLU A 198 -27.12 -49.94 -46.78
CA GLU A 198 -28.18 -49.16 -47.45
C GLU A 198 -29.29 -48.73 -46.48
N GLU A 199 -29.57 -49.53 -45.45
CA GLU A 199 -30.57 -49.29 -44.40
C GLU A 199 -30.06 -48.40 -43.25
N THR A 200 -28.78 -47.98 -43.28
CA THR A 200 -28.25 -47.10 -42.23
C THR A 200 -28.92 -45.74 -42.29
N GLU A 201 -29.59 -45.39 -41.20
CA GLU A 201 -30.06 -44.05 -40.90
C GLU A 201 -28.98 -43.30 -40.13
N ALA A 202 -28.98 -41.97 -40.23
CA ALA A 202 -28.05 -41.16 -39.47
C ALA A 202 -28.73 -39.91 -38.93
N VAL A 203 -28.34 -39.51 -37.73
CA VAL A 203 -28.83 -38.31 -37.06
C VAL A 203 -27.61 -37.50 -36.61
N PHE A 204 -27.60 -36.22 -36.95
CA PHE A 204 -26.63 -35.29 -36.40
C PHE A 204 -27.14 -34.77 -35.07
N HIS A 205 -26.27 -34.75 -34.06
CA HIS A 205 -26.59 -34.17 -32.77
C HIS A 205 -25.62 -33.04 -32.44
N ILE A 206 -26.16 -31.94 -31.96
CA ILE A 206 -25.40 -30.81 -31.41
C ILE A 206 -25.71 -30.78 -29.92
N HIS A 207 -24.71 -31.13 -29.09
CA HIS A 207 -24.84 -31.18 -27.64
C HIS A 207 -24.24 -29.94 -27.00
N GLY A 208 -24.93 -29.38 -26.01
CA GLY A 208 -24.53 -28.17 -25.29
C GLY A 208 -25.32 -28.01 -24.00
N GLU A 209 -25.71 -26.80 -23.63
CA GLU A 209 -26.74 -26.61 -22.59
C GLU A 209 -28.12 -27.12 -23.04
N GLN A 210 -28.41 -26.96 -24.34
CA GLN A 210 -29.57 -27.51 -25.01
C GLN A 210 -29.12 -28.43 -26.14
N ASP A 211 -29.66 -29.65 -26.16
CA ASP A 211 -29.38 -30.62 -27.20
C ASP A 211 -30.32 -30.45 -28.40
N PHE A 212 -29.76 -30.57 -29.60
CA PHE A 212 -30.50 -30.52 -30.86
C PHE A 212 -30.17 -31.74 -31.72
N SER A 213 -31.19 -32.30 -32.38
CA SER A 213 -31.05 -33.47 -33.25
C SER A 213 -31.64 -33.18 -34.63
N PHE A 214 -30.90 -33.54 -35.68
CA PHE A 214 -31.27 -33.30 -37.06
C PHE A 214 -31.11 -34.58 -37.89
N GLU A 215 -32.20 -35.07 -38.46
CA GLU A 215 -32.17 -36.24 -39.34
C GLU A 215 -31.32 -35.95 -40.57
N ALA A 216 -30.40 -36.86 -40.88
CA ALA A 216 -29.51 -36.70 -42.01
C ALA A 216 -30.17 -37.16 -43.32
N VAL A 217 -29.99 -36.37 -44.37
CA VAL A 217 -30.33 -36.74 -45.74
C VAL A 217 -29.17 -37.52 -46.34
N LYS A 218 -29.43 -38.74 -46.79
CA LYS A 218 -28.44 -39.62 -47.43
C LYS A 218 -28.34 -39.34 -48.93
N ASN A 219 -27.16 -38.91 -49.38
CA ASN A 219 -26.83 -38.66 -50.78
C ASN A 219 -25.66 -39.57 -51.21
N GLY A 220 -25.98 -40.82 -51.57
CA GLY A 220 -24.97 -41.83 -51.87
C GLY A 220 -24.19 -42.24 -50.64
N HIS A 221 -22.92 -41.80 -50.54
CA HIS A 221 -22.04 -42.10 -49.40
C HIS A 221 -21.93 -40.96 -48.39
N LEU A 222 -22.57 -39.81 -48.66
CA LEU A 222 -22.52 -38.64 -47.82
C LEU A 222 -23.85 -38.46 -47.09
N PHE A 223 -23.78 -38.26 -45.79
CA PHE A 223 -24.91 -37.82 -44.97
C PHE A 223 -24.79 -36.32 -44.75
N THR A 224 -25.88 -35.59 -44.94
CA THR A 224 -25.92 -34.14 -44.82
C THR A 224 -27.14 -33.67 -44.05
N ALA A 225 -26.99 -32.62 -43.25
CA ALA A 225 -28.10 -31.93 -42.60
C ALA A 225 -27.82 -30.43 -42.55
N GLN A 226 -28.88 -29.65 -42.40
CA GLN A 226 -28.80 -28.22 -42.11
C GLN A 226 -29.40 -28.01 -40.73
N ALA A 227 -28.59 -27.49 -39.81
CA ALA A 227 -28.99 -27.20 -38.45
C ALA A 227 -29.22 -25.70 -38.31
N GLU A 228 -30.35 -25.32 -37.75
CA GLU A 228 -30.61 -23.95 -37.31
C GLU A 228 -30.75 -23.97 -35.78
N ILE A 229 -29.83 -23.30 -35.10
CA ILE A 229 -29.78 -23.25 -33.63
C ILE A 229 -29.68 -21.81 -33.14
N PRO A 230 -30.09 -21.52 -31.90
CA PRO A 230 -29.85 -20.21 -31.29
C PRO A 230 -28.35 -19.89 -31.22
N LEU A 231 -28.01 -18.61 -31.34
CA LEU A 231 -26.66 -18.15 -31.05
C LEU A 231 -26.35 -18.32 -29.57
N THR A 232 -25.22 -18.97 -29.30
CA THR A 232 -24.70 -19.20 -27.95
C THR A 232 -23.17 -19.13 -27.96
N ASP A 233 -22.61 -18.86 -26.79
CA ASP A 233 -21.17 -18.97 -26.55
C ASP A 233 -20.78 -20.26 -25.82
N ASP A 234 -21.76 -21.10 -25.51
CA ASP A 234 -21.51 -22.43 -24.99
C ASP A 234 -20.70 -23.25 -25.99
N THR A 235 -19.84 -24.11 -25.44
CA THR A 235 -19.14 -25.12 -26.24
C THR A 235 -20.15 -26.14 -26.73
N LEU A 236 -20.31 -26.26 -28.05
CA LEU A 236 -21.22 -27.19 -28.70
C LEU A 236 -20.46 -28.35 -29.33
N GLU A 237 -20.78 -29.58 -28.94
CA GLU A 237 -20.23 -30.79 -29.52
C GLU A 237 -21.13 -31.31 -30.66
N VAL A 238 -20.60 -31.29 -31.88
CA VAL A 238 -21.30 -31.77 -33.07
C VAL A 238 -20.92 -33.22 -33.32
N SER A 239 -21.90 -34.11 -33.41
CA SER A 239 -21.68 -35.56 -33.59
C SER A 239 -22.65 -36.18 -34.59
N LEU A 240 -22.30 -37.35 -35.12
CA LEU A 240 -23.11 -38.19 -36.00
C LEU A 240 -23.43 -39.50 -35.29
N GLU A 241 -24.71 -39.81 -35.10
CA GLU A 241 -25.17 -41.13 -34.68
C GLU A 241 -25.59 -41.91 -35.93
N LEU A 242 -24.96 -43.07 -36.16
CA LEU A 242 -25.33 -44.05 -37.18
C LEU A 242 -26.20 -45.13 -36.54
N ILE A 243 -27.36 -45.37 -37.14
CA ILE A 243 -28.37 -46.29 -36.63
C ILE A 243 -28.55 -47.43 -37.64
N GLN A 244 -28.25 -48.66 -37.19
CA GLN A 244 -28.40 -49.89 -37.98
C GLN A 244 -29.17 -50.94 -37.15
N GLY A 245 -30.50 -50.94 -37.28
CA GLY A 245 -31.35 -51.79 -36.46
C GLY A 245 -31.28 -51.40 -34.98
N GLU A 246 -30.76 -52.29 -34.13
CA GLU A 246 -30.54 -52.02 -32.70
C GLU A 246 -29.14 -51.43 -32.40
N GLU A 247 -28.21 -51.48 -33.36
CA GLU A 247 -26.85 -51.00 -33.17
C GLU A 247 -26.79 -49.48 -33.42
N ARG A 248 -26.19 -48.76 -32.46
CA ARG A 248 -25.99 -47.31 -32.53
C ARG A 248 -24.51 -47.00 -32.34
N GLN A 249 -23.95 -46.24 -33.25
CA GLN A 249 -22.55 -45.82 -33.20
C GLN A 249 -22.48 -44.30 -33.35
N THR A 250 -21.81 -43.64 -32.41
CA THR A 250 -21.68 -42.18 -32.42
C THR A 250 -20.26 -41.77 -32.76
N ALA A 251 -20.12 -40.78 -33.64
CA ALA A 251 -18.85 -40.18 -34.03
C ALA A 251 -18.89 -38.68 -33.76
N LEU A 252 -17.98 -38.17 -32.93
CA LEU A 252 -17.77 -36.73 -32.78
C LEU A 252 -17.20 -36.16 -34.08
N LEU A 253 -17.76 -35.05 -34.57
CA LEU A 253 -17.43 -34.43 -35.85
C LEU A 253 -16.72 -33.09 -35.71
N ASP A 254 -17.14 -32.25 -34.77
CA ASP A 254 -16.50 -30.96 -34.51
C ASP A 254 -16.90 -30.43 -33.14
N VAL A 255 -16.19 -29.41 -32.68
CA VAL A 255 -16.54 -28.63 -31.50
C VAL A 255 -16.64 -27.16 -31.93
N LEU A 256 -17.84 -26.60 -31.81
CA LEU A 256 -18.11 -25.21 -32.11
C LEU A 256 -18.14 -24.41 -30.81
N ASP A 257 -17.59 -23.21 -30.83
CA ASP A 257 -17.54 -22.33 -29.68
C ASP A 257 -17.69 -20.86 -30.12
N HIS A 258 -18.01 -20.00 -29.14
CA HIS A 258 -18.03 -18.55 -29.34
C HIS A 258 -18.95 -18.10 -30.51
N LEU A 259 -20.08 -18.78 -30.75
CA LEU A 259 -20.91 -18.49 -31.92
C LEU A 259 -21.57 -17.12 -31.81
N ALA A 260 -21.92 -16.66 -30.61
CA ALA A 260 -22.49 -15.34 -30.37
C ALA A 260 -21.42 -14.24 -30.32
N SER A 261 -20.36 -14.41 -29.51
CA SER A 261 -19.26 -13.44 -29.37
C SER A 261 -18.53 -13.17 -30.68
N ASN A 262 -18.39 -14.18 -31.54
CA ASN A 262 -17.79 -13.98 -32.86
C ASN A 262 -18.63 -13.09 -33.80
N THR A 263 -19.89 -12.79 -33.45
CA THR A 263 -20.73 -11.82 -34.18
C THR A 263 -20.54 -10.37 -33.75
N PHE A 264 -19.70 -10.12 -32.73
CA PHE A 264 -19.36 -8.79 -32.23
C PHE A 264 -17.87 -8.48 -32.45
N PRO A 265 -17.47 -7.19 -32.42
CA PRO A 265 -16.06 -6.83 -32.39
C PRO A 265 -15.42 -7.32 -31.10
N TYR A 266 -14.14 -7.66 -31.17
CA TYR A 266 -13.34 -7.90 -29.97
C TYR A 266 -13.18 -6.60 -29.19
N VAL A 267 -13.54 -6.63 -27.91
CA VAL A 267 -13.41 -5.50 -26.98
C VAL A 267 -12.27 -5.79 -26.02
N ASP A 268 -11.33 -4.87 -25.92
CA ASP A 268 -10.28 -4.90 -24.92
C ASP A 268 -10.36 -3.63 -24.08
N MET A 269 -10.14 -3.76 -22.79
CA MET A 269 -10.17 -2.64 -21.86
C MET A 269 -8.91 -2.65 -21.02
N GLU A 270 -8.21 -1.52 -21.02
CA GLU A 270 -7.10 -1.26 -20.11
C GLU A 270 -7.53 -0.14 -19.15
N THR A 271 -7.51 -0.41 -17.85
CA THR A 271 -7.75 0.60 -16.80
C THR A 271 -6.45 0.90 -16.09
N GLN A 272 -6.12 2.18 -15.96
CA GLN A 272 -4.90 2.63 -15.27
C GLN A 272 -5.25 3.67 -14.21
N LEU A 273 -4.85 3.42 -12.97
CA LEU A 273 -4.90 4.41 -11.90
C LEU A 273 -3.84 5.50 -12.16
N VAL A 274 -4.28 6.73 -12.39
CA VAL A 274 -3.43 7.88 -12.72
C VAL A 274 -2.99 8.60 -11.45
N SER A 275 -3.94 8.89 -10.56
CA SER A 275 -3.67 9.60 -9.31
C SER A 275 -4.70 9.29 -8.25
N SER A 276 -4.28 9.33 -6.99
CA SER A 276 -5.15 9.29 -5.83
C SER A 276 -4.66 10.37 -4.88
N ASP A 277 -5.56 11.22 -4.36
CA ASP A 277 -5.16 12.24 -3.41
C ASP A 277 -4.63 11.62 -2.10
N SER A 278 -3.89 12.39 -1.30
CA SER A 278 -3.19 11.89 -0.10
C SER A 278 -4.11 11.25 0.97
N TYR A 279 -5.43 11.39 0.80
CA TYR A 279 -6.46 10.89 1.69
C TYR A 279 -7.40 9.87 1.02
N GLY A 280 -7.22 9.58 -0.27
CA GLY A 280 -8.03 8.65 -1.07
C GLY A 280 -9.45 9.16 -1.38
N PHE A 281 -9.72 10.46 -1.30
CA PHE A 281 -11.05 11.02 -1.55
C PHE A 281 -11.38 11.22 -3.03
N THR A 282 -10.34 11.42 -3.84
CA THR A 282 -10.44 11.59 -5.29
C THR A 282 -9.48 10.61 -5.95
N THR A 283 -10.01 9.81 -6.88
CA THR A 283 -9.25 8.80 -7.61
C THR A 283 -9.47 9.02 -9.09
N GLU A 284 -8.37 9.13 -9.84
CA GLU A 284 -8.36 9.40 -11.27
C GLU A 284 -7.93 8.15 -12.02
N TYR A 285 -8.76 7.72 -12.96
CA TYR A 285 -8.54 6.54 -13.79
C TYR A 285 -8.50 6.95 -15.25
N ASP A 286 -7.51 6.44 -15.97
CA ASP A 286 -7.52 6.43 -17.43
C ASP A 286 -8.12 5.09 -17.86
N ILE A 287 -9.20 5.17 -18.64
CA ILE A 287 -9.82 3.99 -19.24
C ILE A 287 -9.55 4.04 -20.74
N VAL A 288 -8.87 3.02 -21.23
CA VAL A 288 -8.61 2.84 -22.66
C VAL A 288 -9.46 1.66 -23.12
N VAL A 289 -10.47 1.97 -23.93
CA VAL A 289 -11.27 0.95 -24.61
C VAL A 289 -10.73 0.79 -26.02
N THR A 290 -10.36 -0.43 -26.38
CA THR A 290 -9.88 -0.78 -27.71
C THR A 290 -10.88 -1.72 -28.36
N LEU A 291 -11.34 -1.35 -29.55
CA LEU A 291 -12.25 -2.17 -30.34
C LEU A 291 -11.51 -2.63 -31.59
N ALA A 292 -11.34 -3.95 -31.68
CA ALA A 292 -10.71 -4.59 -32.82
C ALA A 292 -11.72 -5.52 -33.49
N TYR A 293 -11.72 -5.54 -34.82
CA TYR A 293 -12.52 -6.52 -35.54
C TYR A 293 -11.70 -7.05 -36.72
N ASP A 294 -11.89 -8.31 -37.04
CA ASP A 294 -11.28 -8.89 -38.24
C ASP A 294 -12.06 -8.38 -39.46
N SER A 295 -11.38 -7.69 -40.38
CA SER A 295 -11.98 -7.19 -41.63
C SER A 295 -12.59 -8.28 -42.50
N ASN A 296 -12.20 -9.54 -42.29
CA ASN A 296 -12.74 -10.68 -43.01
C ASN A 296 -14.04 -11.22 -42.39
N ARG A 297 -14.35 -10.85 -41.14
CA ARG A 297 -15.61 -11.21 -40.48
C ARG A 297 -16.69 -10.20 -40.83
N LYS A 298 -17.81 -10.68 -41.39
CA LYS A 298 -18.99 -9.86 -41.65
C LYS A 298 -19.83 -9.73 -40.40
N ILE A 299 -19.43 -8.84 -39.49
CA ILE A 299 -20.23 -8.49 -38.31
C ILE A 299 -21.27 -7.42 -38.63
N PRO A 300 -22.39 -7.35 -37.88
CA PRO A 300 -23.35 -6.26 -37.95
C PRO A 300 -22.75 -4.86 -37.74
N GLU A 301 -23.48 -3.84 -38.18
CA GLU A 301 -23.09 -2.44 -37.94
C GLU A 301 -23.29 -2.12 -36.46
N ILE A 302 -22.27 -1.54 -35.82
CA ILE A 302 -22.34 -1.13 -34.41
C ILE A 302 -22.96 0.27 -34.35
N THR A 303 -24.10 0.38 -33.68
CA THR A 303 -24.89 1.62 -33.59
C THR A 303 -24.56 2.45 -32.36
N GLN A 304 -24.22 1.79 -31.24
CA GLN A 304 -23.92 2.46 -29.98
C GLN A 304 -22.84 1.70 -29.21
N ILE A 305 -21.96 2.47 -28.57
CA ILE A 305 -20.97 1.94 -27.61
C ILE A 305 -21.03 2.84 -26.39
N SER A 306 -21.12 2.26 -25.20
CA SER A 306 -21.23 3.02 -23.95
C SER A 306 -20.42 2.33 -22.86
N ALA A 307 -19.69 3.13 -22.08
CA ALA A 307 -18.98 2.67 -20.90
C ALA A 307 -19.76 3.07 -19.65
N TYR A 308 -20.04 2.11 -18.79
CA TYR A 308 -20.73 2.31 -17.53
C TYR A 308 -19.77 2.02 -16.39
N ILE A 309 -19.69 2.94 -15.45
CA ILE A 309 -18.81 2.84 -14.29
C ILE A 309 -19.65 2.53 -13.07
N TYR A 310 -19.24 1.54 -12.30
CA TYR A 310 -19.92 1.05 -11.12
C TYR A 310 -19.03 1.18 -9.87
N ASP A 311 -19.67 1.48 -8.73
CA ASP A 311 -19.11 1.30 -7.38
C ASP A 311 -19.95 0.24 -6.66
N GLY A 312 -19.45 -1.00 -6.64
CA GLY A 312 -20.26 -2.17 -6.28
C GLY A 312 -21.44 -2.31 -7.24
N ASP A 313 -22.66 -2.36 -6.70
CA ASP A 313 -23.88 -2.50 -7.50
C ASP A 313 -24.45 -1.16 -8.02
N GLN A 314 -23.82 -0.02 -7.66
CA GLN A 314 -24.34 1.30 -8.00
C GLN A 314 -23.64 1.87 -9.24
N MET A 315 -24.42 2.13 -10.29
CA MET A 315 -23.94 2.87 -11.47
C MET A 315 -23.63 4.32 -11.09
N ILE A 316 -22.37 4.73 -11.30
CA ILE A 316 -21.87 6.08 -11.05
C ILE A 316 -22.16 6.97 -12.27
N THR A 317 -21.79 6.50 -13.46
CA THR A 317 -21.92 7.28 -14.70
C THR A 317 -21.97 6.39 -15.93
N GLU A 318 -22.67 6.87 -16.95
CA GLU A 318 -22.62 6.38 -18.33
C GLU A 318 -21.79 7.34 -19.18
N ILE A 319 -20.99 6.79 -20.07
CA ILE A 319 -20.10 7.54 -20.96
C ILE A 319 -20.30 7.03 -22.39
N PRO A 320 -20.99 7.80 -23.24
CA PRO A 320 -21.17 7.41 -24.63
C PRO A 320 -19.83 7.50 -25.37
N ILE A 321 -19.47 6.45 -26.09
CA ILE A 321 -18.26 6.34 -26.89
C ILE A 321 -18.62 6.61 -28.35
N ASN A 322 -18.18 7.75 -28.88
CA ASN A 322 -18.46 8.14 -30.26
C ASN A 322 -17.37 7.59 -31.20
N GLN A 323 -17.78 6.74 -32.16
CA GLN A 323 -16.91 6.13 -33.17
C GLN A 323 -16.20 7.14 -34.10
N GLU A 324 -16.74 8.34 -34.30
CA GLU A 324 -16.16 9.36 -35.19
C GLU A 324 -15.07 10.21 -34.52
N LYS A 325 -15.04 10.27 -33.19
CA LYS A 325 -14.11 11.13 -32.42
C LYS A 325 -12.90 10.38 -31.87
N THR A 326 -12.44 9.37 -32.60
CA THR A 326 -11.38 8.48 -32.14
C THR A 326 -10.07 8.83 -32.82
N ASP A 327 -9.03 9.09 -32.03
CA ASP A 327 -7.67 9.04 -32.54
C ASP A 327 -7.43 7.62 -33.06
N ARG A 328 -7.11 7.46 -34.35
CA ARG A 328 -6.63 6.19 -34.87
C ARG A 328 -5.30 5.89 -34.18
N VAL A 329 -5.33 5.20 -33.05
CA VAL A 329 -4.11 4.70 -32.44
C VAL A 329 -3.62 3.61 -33.37
N ASN A 330 -2.59 3.94 -34.15
CA ASN A 330 -1.80 3.00 -34.93
C ASN A 330 -1.06 2.06 -33.94
N LYS A 331 -1.79 1.20 -33.21
CA LYS A 331 -1.19 0.08 -32.49
C LYS A 331 -0.74 -0.93 -33.56
N PRO A 332 0.49 -1.47 -33.48
CA PRO A 332 0.96 -2.45 -34.45
C PRO A 332 0.02 -3.65 -34.48
N TYR A 333 -0.22 -4.17 -35.69
CA TYR A 333 -1.07 -5.34 -35.94
C TYR A 333 -0.72 -6.48 -34.97
N ASN A 334 -1.70 -6.87 -34.14
CA ASN A 334 -1.57 -8.02 -33.25
C ASN A 334 -2.27 -9.22 -33.92
N PRO A 335 -1.54 -10.26 -34.34
CA PRO A 335 -2.12 -11.40 -35.06
C PRO A 335 -3.16 -12.19 -34.25
N ARG A 336 -3.22 -12.02 -32.91
CA ARG A 336 -4.27 -12.60 -32.06
C ARG A 336 -5.54 -11.75 -31.95
N ARG A 337 -5.45 -10.44 -32.21
CA ARG A 337 -6.55 -9.47 -32.04
C ARG A 337 -7.12 -8.94 -33.36
N GLY A 338 -6.48 -9.28 -34.49
CA GLY A 338 -6.83 -8.74 -35.80
C GLY A 338 -6.38 -7.27 -35.97
N PRO A 339 -6.75 -6.63 -37.08
CA PRO A 339 -6.53 -5.20 -37.27
C PRO A 339 -7.32 -4.40 -36.22
N THR A 340 -6.63 -3.54 -35.45
CA THR A 340 -7.29 -2.59 -34.56
C THR A 340 -7.82 -1.43 -35.39
N PHE A 341 -9.14 -1.23 -35.38
CA PHE A 341 -9.77 -0.19 -36.21
C PHE A 341 -9.95 1.13 -35.46
N PHE A 342 -10.21 1.09 -34.15
CA PHE A 342 -10.22 2.29 -33.32
C PHE A 342 -9.95 1.99 -31.85
N SER A 343 -9.39 2.98 -31.16
CA SER A 343 -9.18 2.96 -29.71
C SER A 343 -9.65 4.30 -29.16
N VAL A 344 -10.37 4.25 -28.06
CA VAL A 344 -10.87 5.43 -27.36
C VAL A 344 -10.24 5.44 -25.98
N THR A 345 -9.36 6.41 -25.76
CA THR A 345 -8.86 6.74 -24.43
C THR A 345 -9.74 7.83 -23.84
N LYS A 346 -10.22 7.61 -22.63
CA LYS A 346 -10.98 8.60 -21.89
C LYS A 346 -10.47 8.69 -20.46
N ASP A 347 -9.91 9.85 -20.13
CA ASP A 347 -9.49 10.19 -18.78
C ASP A 347 -10.73 10.50 -17.93
N MET A 348 -10.79 9.91 -16.73
CA MET A 348 -11.95 10.04 -15.85
C MET A 348 -11.54 10.30 -14.41
N LYS A 349 -12.28 11.20 -13.75
CA LYS A 349 -12.07 11.59 -12.35
C LYS A 349 -13.29 11.28 -11.54
N PHE A 350 -13.11 10.44 -10.52
CA PHE A 350 -14.18 10.05 -9.61
C PHE A 350 -13.78 10.36 -8.16
N GLY A 351 -14.78 10.34 -7.27
CA GLY A 351 -14.53 10.33 -5.83
C GLY A 351 -13.90 9.01 -5.38
N LYS A 352 -13.91 8.76 -4.08
CA LYS A 352 -13.56 7.44 -3.53
C LYS A 352 -14.52 6.39 -4.09
N VAL A 353 -13.97 5.40 -4.79
CA VAL A 353 -14.69 4.22 -5.29
C VAL A 353 -14.13 3.04 -4.51
N ASP A 354 -15.00 2.27 -3.85
CA ASP A 354 -14.59 1.16 -2.98
C ASP A 354 -14.49 -0.15 -3.78
N ASN A 355 -15.44 -0.39 -4.70
CA ASN A 355 -15.48 -1.57 -5.57
C ASN A 355 -15.65 -1.14 -7.03
N PHE A 356 -14.55 -0.76 -7.67
CA PHE A 356 -14.58 -0.21 -9.03
C PHE A 356 -14.81 -1.30 -10.08
N ALA A 357 -15.89 -1.16 -10.85
CA ALA A 357 -16.16 -2.00 -12.02
C ALA A 357 -16.50 -1.15 -13.25
N VAL A 358 -16.17 -1.67 -14.42
CA VAL A 358 -16.40 -1.02 -15.71
C VAL A 358 -17.09 -1.99 -16.65
N HIS A 359 -18.21 -1.59 -17.21
CA HIS A 359 -18.96 -2.36 -18.18
C HIS A 359 -18.92 -1.62 -19.52
N ILE A 360 -18.47 -2.28 -20.59
CA ILE A 360 -18.56 -1.73 -21.94
C ILE A 360 -19.67 -2.44 -22.68
N GLU A 361 -20.74 -1.70 -22.96
CA GLU A 361 -21.81 -2.21 -23.82
C GLU A 361 -21.54 -1.81 -25.27
N VAL A 362 -21.67 -2.79 -26.15
CA VAL A 362 -21.62 -2.65 -27.59
C VAL A 362 -22.96 -3.11 -28.14
N GLN A 363 -23.67 -2.20 -28.78
CA GLN A 363 -24.96 -2.48 -29.39
C GLN A 363 -24.86 -2.45 -30.92
N ASP A 364 -25.44 -3.46 -31.56
CA ASP A 364 -25.51 -3.53 -33.03
C ASP A 364 -26.82 -2.93 -33.61
N ASN A 365 -26.94 -2.93 -34.93
CA ASN A 365 -28.11 -2.43 -35.64
C ASN A 365 -29.34 -3.35 -35.59
N TYR A 366 -29.22 -4.53 -34.99
CA TYR A 366 -30.33 -5.44 -34.68
C TYR A 366 -30.80 -5.29 -33.22
N GLY A 367 -30.13 -4.44 -32.44
CA GLY A 367 -30.47 -4.16 -31.04
C GLY A 367 -29.88 -5.14 -30.05
N ARG A 368 -29.02 -6.07 -30.48
CA ARG A 368 -28.34 -7.03 -29.60
C ARG A 368 -27.23 -6.32 -28.82
N ILE A 369 -27.02 -6.71 -27.57
CA ILE A 369 -26.05 -6.06 -26.68
C ILE A 369 -25.01 -7.07 -26.22
N MET A 370 -23.74 -6.75 -26.44
CA MET A 370 -22.62 -7.43 -25.82
C MET A 370 -22.03 -6.51 -24.75
N THR A 371 -21.84 -7.04 -23.55
CA THR A 371 -21.25 -6.31 -22.42
C THR A 371 -19.92 -6.95 -22.05
N LEU A 372 -18.84 -6.17 -22.10
CA LEU A 372 -17.58 -6.57 -21.47
C LEU A 372 -17.60 -6.06 -20.03
N VAL A 373 -17.62 -6.97 -19.06
CA VAL A 373 -17.56 -6.65 -17.63
C VAL A 373 -16.12 -6.77 -17.17
N ASN A 374 -15.61 -5.73 -16.49
CA ASN A 374 -14.34 -5.73 -15.79
C ASN A 374 -14.59 -5.36 -14.33
N ASP A 375 -14.42 -6.33 -13.44
CA ASP A 375 -14.66 -6.20 -12.01
C ASP A 375 -13.54 -6.87 -11.19
N ASP A 376 -13.72 -6.98 -9.88
CA ASP A 376 -12.75 -7.61 -8.98
C ASP A 376 -12.53 -9.12 -9.24
N TYR A 377 -13.44 -9.77 -9.99
CA TYR A 377 -13.39 -11.19 -10.32
C TYR A 377 -12.73 -11.47 -11.68
N GLY A 378 -12.56 -10.45 -12.51
CA GLY A 378 -11.80 -10.54 -13.75
C GLY A 378 -12.47 -9.79 -14.89
N THR A 379 -12.26 -10.29 -16.11
CA THR A 379 -12.88 -9.75 -17.32
C THR A 379 -13.61 -10.84 -18.06
N HIS A 380 -14.90 -10.68 -18.28
CA HIS A 380 -15.75 -11.63 -18.99
C HIS A 380 -16.76 -10.91 -19.89
N TYR A 381 -17.31 -11.64 -20.85
CA TYR A 381 -18.36 -11.15 -21.74
C TYR A 381 -19.73 -11.65 -21.27
N GLU A 382 -20.72 -10.77 -21.36
CA GLU A 382 -22.13 -11.09 -21.16
C GLU A 382 -22.90 -10.71 -22.43
N PHE A 383 -23.79 -11.58 -22.88
CA PHE A 383 -24.59 -11.39 -24.09
C PHE A 383 -26.07 -11.31 -23.71
N ASN A 384 -26.73 -10.22 -24.08
CA ASN A 384 -28.13 -9.95 -23.76
C ASN A 384 -28.96 -9.60 -25.00
#